data_AF-A0A928SPX6-F1
#
_entry.id   AF-A0A928SPX6-F1
#
_cell.length_a   1.000
_cell.length_b   1.000
_cell.length_c   1.000
_cell.angle_alpha   90.00
_cell.angle_beta   90.00
_cell.angle_gamma   90.00
#
_symmetry.space_group_name_H-M   'P 1'
#
loop_
_entity.id
_entity.type
_entity.pdbx_description
1 polymer ?
#
loop_
_entity_poly.entity_id
_entity_poly.type
_entity_poly.pdbx_seq_one_letter_code
_entity_poly.pdbx_strand_id
1 'polypeptide(L)'
;MATAGNPEAEGLDLPPEQIVELGEATREYVVRALGVELDYTPETLPLLDHYLREARENVRERPELAELLTRSAGAYFGEVVRRTMPCFWRLPSDDAGGWQLCCEEVYLAFNPVAFAWDALFESTDHAGPSSELVLDREDGEALEKRLAALPPVSEDEYWLLATRFEVLEMAADQARQELQRAGLEKVSYGPADYEPAPRPMGQA
;
A
#
# COMPACT_ATOMS: atom_id res chain seq x y z
N MET A 1 -8.82 19.82 13.22
CA MET A 1 -10.11 20.08 13.90
C MET A 1 -10.94 18.83 13.66
N ALA A 2 -11.12 17.96 14.66
CA ALA A 2 -11.79 16.67 14.48
C ALA A 2 -13.23 16.88 14.01
N THR A 3 -13.56 16.36 12.82
CA THR A 3 -14.88 16.42 12.21
C THR A 3 -15.73 15.26 12.72
N ALA A 4 -16.92 15.59 13.23
CA ALA A 4 -17.92 14.61 13.64
C ALA A 4 -18.49 13.89 12.40
N GLY A 5 -18.43 12.55 12.40
CA GLY A 5 -19.17 11.61 11.54
C GLY A 5 -19.56 12.12 10.15
N ASN A 6 -18.68 11.88 9.17
CA ASN A 6 -18.91 12.26 7.78
C ASN A 6 -19.92 11.31 7.10
N PRO A 7 -21.02 11.80 6.49
CA PRO A 7 -21.96 10.98 5.71
C PRO A 7 -21.37 10.38 4.42
N GLU A 8 -20.11 10.69 4.07
CA GLU A 8 -19.37 10.06 2.95
C GLU A 8 -18.84 8.64 3.28
N ALA A 9 -19.12 8.11 4.47
CA ALA A 9 -18.71 6.76 4.88
C ALA A 9 -19.50 5.62 4.19
N GLU A 10 -20.62 5.91 3.52
CA GLU A 10 -21.40 4.90 2.78
C GLU A 10 -20.62 4.43 1.54
N GLY A 11 -19.94 3.27 1.65
CA GLY A 11 -19.29 2.57 0.54
C GLY A 11 -17.77 2.48 0.61
N LEU A 12 -17.12 3.05 1.64
CA LEU A 12 -15.66 2.93 1.84
C LEU A 12 -15.20 1.50 2.18
N ASP A 13 -16.10 0.68 2.73
CA ASP A 13 -15.85 -0.72 3.08
C ASP A 13 -15.64 -1.64 1.86
N LEU A 14 -16.12 -1.22 0.67
CA LEU A 14 -16.01 -2.01 -0.54
C LEU A 14 -14.91 -1.46 -1.46
N PRO A 15 -14.03 -2.33 -1.99
CA PRO A 15 -13.01 -1.89 -2.92
C PRO A 15 -13.66 -1.48 -4.25
N PRO A 16 -13.10 -0.49 -4.97
CA PRO A 16 -13.53 -0.16 -6.32
C PRO A 16 -13.47 -1.37 -7.26
N GLU A 17 -14.40 -1.46 -8.22
CA GLU A 17 -14.49 -2.60 -9.16
C GLU A 17 -13.17 -2.90 -9.85
N GLN A 18 -12.46 -1.85 -10.29
CA GLN A 18 -11.16 -2.00 -10.92
C GLN A 18 -10.10 -2.66 -10.02
N ILE A 19 -10.12 -2.40 -8.71
CA ILE A 19 -9.22 -3.06 -7.76
C ILE A 19 -9.57 -4.55 -7.65
N VAL A 20 -10.87 -4.88 -7.63
CA VAL A 20 -11.33 -6.27 -7.60
C VAL A 20 -10.88 -7.03 -8.85
N GLU A 21 -11.09 -6.46 -10.03
CA GLU A 21 -10.69 -7.06 -11.30
C GLU A 21 -9.17 -7.30 -11.37
N LEU A 22 -8.38 -6.30 -10.96
CA LEU A 22 -6.93 -6.39 -10.93
C LEU A 22 -6.42 -7.40 -9.90
N GLY A 23 -7.05 -7.46 -8.72
CA GLY A 23 -6.74 -8.45 -7.69
C GLY A 23 -6.98 -9.87 -8.18
N GLU A 24 -8.14 -10.14 -8.81
CA GLU A 24 -8.43 -11.45 -9.40
C GLU A 24 -7.48 -11.79 -10.56
N ALA A 25 -7.10 -10.81 -11.39
CA ALA A 25 -6.09 -11.03 -12.43
C ALA A 25 -4.76 -11.50 -11.85
N THR A 26 -4.30 -10.92 -10.73
CA THR A 26 -3.10 -11.42 -10.02
C THR A 26 -3.27 -12.84 -9.54
N ARG A 27 -4.42 -13.19 -8.94
CA ARG A 27 -4.70 -14.57 -8.52
C ARG A 27 -4.62 -15.54 -9.69
N GLU A 28 -5.20 -15.17 -10.84
CA GLU A 28 -5.12 -15.95 -12.07
C GLU A 28 -3.68 -16.10 -12.59
N TYR A 29 -2.87 -15.05 -12.53
CA TYR A 29 -1.47 -15.12 -12.96
C TYR A 29 -0.65 -16.02 -12.05
N VAL A 30 -0.80 -15.88 -10.73
CA VAL A 30 -0.07 -16.70 -9.75
C VAL A 30 -0.49 -18.15 -9.82
N VAL A 31 -1.79 -18.48 -9.91
CA VAL A 31 -2.22 -19.87 -10.03
C VAL A 31 -1.76 -20.50 -11.36
N ARG A 32 -1.73 -19.75 -12.46
CA ARG A 32 -1.21 -20.23 -13.75
C ARG A 32 0.30 -20.48 -13.72
N ALA A 33 1.07 -19.65 -13.02
CA ALA A 33 2.51 -19.74 -12.94
C ALA A 33 2.98 -20.79 -11.91
N LEU A 34 2.42 -20.75 -10.69
CA LEU A 34 2.89 -21.52 -9.54
C LEU A 34 1.99 -22.72 -9.19
N GLY A 35 0.76 -22.79 -9.72
CA GLY A 35 -0.20 -23.85 -9.40
C GLY A 35 -0.81 -23.76 -8.00
N VAL A 36 -0.64 -22.63 -7.30
CA VAL A 36 -1.14 -22.39 -5.94
C VAL A 36 -2.05 -21.15 -5.94
N GLU A 37 -3.14 -21.20 -5.18
CA GLU A 37 -4.07 -20.09 -5.05
C GLU A 37 -3.62 -19.10 -3.97
N LEU A 38 -3.78 -17.82 -4.31
CA LEU A 38 -3.73 -16.69 -3.40
C LEU A 38 -5.12 -16.49 -2.76
N ASP A 39 -5.18 -16.10 -1.48
CA ASP A 39 -6.45 -16.08 -0.70
C ASP A 39 -6.76 -14.74 -0.01
N TYR A 40 -5.99 -13.70 -0.31
CA TYR A 40 -6.05 -12.36 0.30
C TYR A 40 -5.69 -12.33 1.79
N THR A 41 -4.99 -13.35 2.30
CA THR A 41 -4.41 -13.35 3.64
C THR A 41 -2.92 -12.99 3.57
N PRO A 42 -2.35 -12.38 4.63
CA PRO A 42 -0.91 -12.12 4.70
C PRO A 42 -0.06 -13.39 4.49
N GLU A 43 -0.57 -14.56 4.88
CA GLU A 43 0.10 -15.86 4.78
C GLU A 43 0.41 -16.27 3.33
N THR A 44 -0.33 -15.75 2.34
CA THR A 44 -0.07 -16.03 0.92
C THR A 44 0.81 -14.98 0.22
N LEU A 45 1.21 -13.89 0.89
CA LEU A 45 2.14 -12.90 0.35
C LEU A 45 3.49 -13.49 -0.12
N PRO A 46 4.11 -14.45 0.60
CA PRO A 46 5.34 -15.10 0.12
C PRO A 46 5.19 -15.78 -1.26
N LEU A 47 3.99 -16.23 -1.62
CA LEU A 47 3.72 -16.80 -2.96
C LEU A 47 3.71 -15.70 -4.03
N LEU A 48 3.12 -14.54 -3.73
CA LEU A 48 3.16 -13.37 -4.61
C LEU A 48 4.59 -12.84 -4.77
N ASP A 49 5.37 -12.80 -3.68
CA ASP A 49 6.78 -12.43 -3.70
C ASP A 49 7.60 -13.36 -4.61
N HIS A 50 7.38 -14.67 -4.47
CA HIS A 50 8.02 -15.66 -5.33
C HIS A 50 7.63 -15.46 -6.81
N TYR A 51 6.34 -15.25 -7.08
CA TYR A 51 5.86 -14.97 -8.43
C TYR A 51 6.50 -13.72 -9.04
N LEU A 52 6.55 -12.60 -8.30
CA LEU A 52 7.16 -11.36 -8.78
C LEU A 52 8.64 -11.54 -9.08
N ARG A 53 9.37 -12.32 -8.27
CA ARG A 53 10.76 -12.68 -8.52
C ARG A 53 10.94 -13.45 -9.83
N GLU A 54 10.09 -14.44 -10.12
CA GLU A 54 10.12 -15.17 -11.39
C GLU A 54 9.71 -14.30 -12.58
N ALA A 55 8.75 -13.39 -12.36
CA ALA A 55 8.26 -12.48 -13.38
C ALA A 55 9.32 -11.47 -13.86
N ARG A 56 10.39 -11.22 -13.08
CA ARG A 56 11.46 -10.30 -13.46
C ARG A 56 12.12 -10.66 -14.78
N GLU A 57 12.36 -11.95 -15.04
CA GLU A 57 12.95 -12.38 -16.31
C GLU A 57 12.02 -12.07 -17.48
N ASN A 58 10.71 -12.30 -17.31
CA ASN A 58 9.70 -11.97 -18.32
C ASN A 58 9.66 -10.47 -18.61
N VAL A 59 9.79 -9.63 -17.57
CA VAL A 59 9.78 -8.16 -17.69
C VAL A 59 11.07 -7.65 -18.33
N ARG A 60 12.23 -8.28 -18.07
CA ARG A 60 13.48 -7.95 -18.77
C ARG A 60 13.38 -8.19 -20.27
N GLU A 61 12.70 -9.26 -20.68
CA GLU A 61 12.46 -9.55 -22.10
C GLU A 61 11.35 -8.70 -22.70
N ARG A 62 10.34 -8.34 -21.90
CA ARG A 62 9.14 -7.58 -22.30
C ARG A 62 8.82 -6.48 -21.28
N PRO A 63 9.54 -5.35 -21.31
CA PRO A 63 9.40 -4.27 -20.31
C PRO A 63 7.98 -3.71 -20.21
N GLU A 64 7.20 -3.77 -21.28
CA GLU A 64 5.79 -3.36 -21.32
C GLU A 64 4.89 -4.16 -20.36
N LEU A 65 5.33 -5.33 -19.89
CA LEU A 65 4.59 -6.12 -18.89
C LEU A 65 4.67 -5.53 -17.48
N ALA A 66 5.65 -4.68 -17.21
CA ALA A 66 5.89 -4.15 -15.86
C ALA A 66 4.64 -3.45 -15.31
N GLU A 67 4.05 -2.54 -16.08
CA GLU A 67 2.88 -1.76 -15.65
C GLU A 67 1.67 -2.65 -15.33
N LEU A 68 1.39 -3.65 -16.17
CA LEU A 68 0.29 -4.59 -15.93
C LEU A 68 0.54 -5.43 -14.66
N LEU A 69 1.75 -5.95 -14.51
CA LEU A 69 2.11 -6.83 -13.39
C LEU A 69 2.11 -6.07 -12.06
N THR A 70 2.71 -4.89 -12.00
CA THR A 70 2.77 -4.09 -10.76
C THR A 70 1.42 -3.53 -10.40
N ARG A 71 0.61 -3.10 -11.38
CA ARG A 71 -0.75 -2.61 -11.12
C ARG A 71 -1.66 -3.71 -10.57
N SER A 72 -1.61 -4.90 -11.17
CA SER A 72 -2.40 -6.03 -10.67
C SER A 72 -1.90 -6.50 -9.30
N ALA A 73 -0.59 -6.75 -9.15
CA ALA A 73 -0.01 -7.20 -7.89
C ALA A 73 -0.21 -6.20 -6.76
N GLY A 74 -0.10 -4.90 -7.05
CA GLY A 74 -0.38 -3.81 -6.11
C GLY A 74 -1.85 -3.75 -5.68
N ALA A 75 -2.79 -3.98 -6.59
CA ALA A 75 -4.21 -4.08 -6.24
C ALA A 75 -4.49 -5.27 -5.30
N TYR A 76 -3.92 -6.44 -5.61
CA TYR A 76 -4.00 -7.60 -4.72
C TYR A 76 -3.38 -7.31 -3.34
N PHE A 77 -2.17 -6.76 -3.30
CA PHE A 77 -1.47 -6.42 -2.06
C PHE A 77 -2.24 -5.41 -1.22
N GLY A 78 -2.76 -4.36 -1.85
CA GLY A 78 -3.58 -3.37 -1.17
C GLY A 78 -4.86 -3.97 -0.58
N GLU A 79 -5.48 -4.97 -1.24
CA GLU A 79 -6.61 -5.70 -0.66
C GLU A 79 -6.22 -6.58 0.53
N VAL A 80 -5.05 -7.23 0.53
CA VAL A 80 -4.54 -7.94 1.72
C VAL A 80 -4.43 -6.97 2.90
N VAL A 81 -3.85 -5.78 2.65
CA VAL A 81 -3.71 -4.75 3.67
C VAL A 81 -5.07 -4.26 4.16
N ARG A 82 -5.97 -3.88 3.25
CA ARG A 82 -7.32 -3.35 3.56
C ARG A 82 -8.19 -4.34 4.34
N ARG A 83 -8.01 -5.65 4.11
CA ARG A 83 -8.73 -6.70 4.84
C ARG A 83 -8.17 -6.93 6.24
N THR A 84 -6.95 -6.50 6.50
CA THR A 84 -6.26 -6.69 7.79
C THR A 84 -6.31 -5.43 8.65
N MET A 85 -6.30 -4.25 8.03
CA MET A 85 -6.34 -2.95 8.71
C MET A 85 -7.51 -2.10 8.19
N PRO A 86 -8.19 -1.31 9.05
CA PRO A 86 -9.26 -0.40 8.63
C PRO A 86 -8.72 0.71 7.72
N CYS A 87 -8.78 0.49 6.42
CA CYS A 87 -8.32 1.42 5.39
C CYS A 87 -9.30 1.39 4.21
N PHE A 88 -9.26 2.42 3.37
CA PHE A 88 -10.08 2.55 2.17
C PHE A 88 -9.22 2.95 0.97
N TRP A 89 -9.71 2.64 -0.23
CA TRP A 89 -9.04 3.00 -1.47
C TRP A 89 -9.39 4.41 -1.93
N ARG A 90 -8.38 5.16 -2.37
CA ARG A 90 -8.52 6.46 -3.03
C ARG A 90 -7.89 6.40 -4.42
N LEU A 91 -8.72 6.49 -5.46
CA LEU A 91 -8.32 6.45 -6.87
C LEU A 91 -8.71 7.79 -7.53
N PRO A 92 -7.85 8.81 -7.47
CA PRO A 92 -8.19 10.14 -8.02
C PRO A 92 -8.30 10.16 -9.55
N SER A 93 -7.74 9.15 -10.23
CA SER A 93 -7.84 8.93 -11.68
C SER A 93 -7.53 7.46 -12.01
N ASP A 94 -7.63 7.08 -13.29
CA ASP A 94 -7.22 5.77 -13.79
C ASP A 94 -5.69 5.57 -13.80
N ASP A 95 -4.91 6.61 -13.51
CA ASP A 95 -3.47 6.53 -13.37
C ASP A 95 -3.10 5.94 -12.01
N ALA A 96 -2.51 4.73 -12.04
CA ALA A 96 -2.09 4.01 -10.85
C ALA A 96 -1.05 4.78 -10.02
N GLY A 97 -0.39 5.79 -10.60
CA GLY A 97 0.54 6.66 -9.88
C GLY A 97 -0.12 7.45 -8.75
N GLY A 98 -1.40 7.79 -8.89
CA GLY A 98 -2.16 8.55 -7.89
C GLY A 98 -2.94 7.69 -6.88
N TRP A 99 -2.90 6.37 -7.01
CA TRP A 99 -3.69 5.46 -6.18
C TRP A 99 -3.12 5.36 -4.77
N GLN A 100 -4.00 5.35 -3.78
CA GLN A 100 -3.60 5.24 -2.38
C GLN A 100 -4.53 4.30 -1.63
N LEU A 101 -3.96 3.57 -0.67
CA LEU A 101 -4.70 2.99 0.43
C LEU A 101 -4.51 3.91 1.64
N CYS A 102 -5.61 4.34 2.24
CA CYS A 102 -5.66 5.36 3.29
C CYS A 102 -6.32 4.77 4.54
N CYS A 103 -5.68 4.85 5.70
CA CYS A 103 -6.22 4.23 6.91
C CYS A 103 -7.16 5.15 7.69
N GLU A 104 -8.16 4.55 8.33
CA GLU A 104 -9.27 5.26 8.97
C GLU A 104 -8.99 5.57 10.43
N GLU A 105 -8.21 4.75 11.12
CA GLU A 105 -7.94 4.91 12.56
C GLU A 105 -6.65 5.68 12.87
N VAL A 106 -5.79 5.85 11.87
CA VAL A 106 -4.49 6.52 11.96
C VAL A 106 -4.22 7.28 10.66
N TYR A 107 -3.49 8.39 10.73
CA TYR A 107 -3.06 9.10 9.54
C TYR A 107 -1.90 8.36 8.87
N LEU A 108 -2.23 7.41 8.00
CA LEU A 108 -1.31 6.59 7.24
C LEU A 108 -1.89 6.37 5.84
N ALA A 109 -1.15 6.75 4.80
CA ALA A 109 -1.47 6.36 3.43
C ALA A 109 -0.21 5.96 2.65
N PHE A 110 -0.39 5.15 1.62
CA PHE A 110 0.69 4.71 0.74
C PHE A 110 0.13 4.25 -0.60
N ASN A 111 0.98 4.09 -1.61
CA ASN A 111 0.60 3.54 -2.91
C ASN A 111 0.97 2.04 -3.00
N PRO A 112 0.01 1.10 -2.96
CA PRO A 112 0.30 -0.34 -3.05
C PRO A 112 0.98 -0.76 -4.36
N VAL A 113 0.71 -0.06 -5.47
CA VAL A 113 1.34 -0.31 -6.77
C VAL A 113 2.81 0.05 -6.73
N ALA A 114 3.20 1.10 -5.99
CA ALA A 114 4.59 1.47 -5.81
C ALA A 114 5.40 0.35 -5.13
N PHE A 115 4.85 -0.31 -4.11
CA PHE A 115 5.53 -1.46 -3.50
C PHE A 115 5.69 -2.64 -4.45
N ALA A 116 4.74 -2.87 -5.35
CA ALA A 116 4.89 -3.88 -6.38
C ALA A 116 5.99 -3.50 -7.40
N TRP A 117 6.16 -2.22 -7.71
CA TRP A 117 7.29 -1.74 -8.50
C TRP A 117 8.63 -1.96 -7.79
N ASP A 118 8.74 -1.54 -6.54
CA ASP A 118 9.92 -1.77 -5.70
C ASP A 118 10.30 -3.27 -5.68
N ALA A 119 9.31 -4.14 -5.46
CA ALA A 119 9.49 -5.59 -5.41
C ALA A 119 9.92 -6.19 -6.77
N LEU A 120 9.35 -5.69 -7.87
CA LEU A 120 9.66 -6.19 -9.20
C LEU A 120 11.05 -5.73 -9.66
N PHE A 121 11.49 -4.53 -9.30
CA PHE A 121 12.76 -3.94 -9.76
C PHE A 121 13.90 -4.01 -8.73
N GLU A 122 13.61 -4.37 -7.48
CA GLU A 122 14.57 -4.34 -6.35
C GLU A 122 15.26 -2.97 -6.22
N SER A 123 14.47 -1.92 -6.43
CA SER A 123 14.95 -0.55 -6.50
C SER A 123 13.77 0.39 -6.33
N THR A 124 13.99 1.53 -5.67
CA THR A 124 13.06 2.67 -5.68
C THR A 124 13.32 3.62 -6.87
N ASP A 125 14.41 3.40 -7.62
CA ASP A 125 14.73 4.12 -8.86
C ASP A 125 14.14 3.37 -10.05
N HIS A 126 12.88 3.65 -10.34
CA HIS A 126 12.12 3.08 -11.45
C HIS A 126 11.06 4.10 -11.96
N ALA A 127 10.44 3.81 -13.10
CA ALA A 127 9.44 4.69 -13.71
C ALA A 127 8.06 4.69 -12.99
N GLY A 128 7.84 3.79 -12.04
CA GLY A 128 6.61 3.71 -11.25
C GLY A 128 6.46 4.79 -10.18
N PRO A 129 5.33 4.80 -9.45
CA PRO A 129 5.09 5.72 -8.34
C PRO A 129 6.05 5.50 -7.16
N SER A 130 6.19 6.52 -6.30
CA SER A 130 6.97 6.44 -5.06
C SER A 130 6.29 5.55 -4.02
N SER A 131 7.10 4.75 -3.32
CA SER A 131 6.69 3.87 -2.22
C SER A 131 6.75 4.52 -0.84
N GLU A 132 6.96 5.83 -0.78
CA GLU A 132 6.98 6.60 0.46
C GLU A 132 5.65 6.52 1.21
N LEU A 133 5.74 6.33 2.53
CA LEU A 133 4.60 6.40 3.43
C LEU A 133 4.23 7.86 3.69
N VAL A 134 2.93 8.14 3.64
CA VAL A 134 2.34 9.40 4.09
C VAL A 134 1.95 9.23 5.55
N LEU A 135 2.66 9.94 6.42
CA LEU A 135 2.49 9.96 7.88
C LEU A 135 2.57 11.41 8.37
N ASP A 136 2.09 11.66 9.58
CA ASP A 136 2.43 12.89 10.28
C ASP A 136 3.92 12.89 10.61
N ARG A 137 4.56 14.06 10.59
CA ARG A 137 6.03 14.15 10.75
C ARG A 137 6.53 13.49 12.04
N GLU A 138 5.81 13.68 13.14
CA GLU A 138 6.18 13.11 14.44
C GLU A 138 6.06 11.58 14.44
N ASP A 139 5.02 11.03 13.79
CA ASP A 139 4.84 9.59 13.64
C ASP A 139 5.91 8.98 12.72
N GLY A 140 6.27 9.68 11.64
CA GLY A 140 7.38 9.30 10.75
C GLY A 140 8.72 9.22 11.49
N GLU A 141 9.08 10.27 12.24
CA GLU A 141 10.30 10.30 13.06
C GLU A 141 10.31 9.17 14.11
N ALA A 142 9.16 8.88 14.72
CA ALA A 142 9.02 7.81 15.71
C ALA A 142 9.13 6.41 15.07
N LEU A 143 8.53 6.21 13.90
CA LEU A 143 8.61 4.97 13.13
C LEU A 143 10.05 4.70 12.68
N GLU A 144 10.74 5.69 12.12
CA GLU A 144 12.15 5.58 11.72
C GLU A 144 13.02 5.14 12.90
N LYS A 145 12.82 5.76 14.06
CA LYS A 145 13.54 5.37 15.29
C LYS A 145 13.22 3.93 15.72
N ARG A 146 11.97 3.49 15.58
CA ARG A 146 11.55 2.11 15.89
C ARG A 146 12.20 1.11 14.93
N LEU A 147 12.17 1.39 13.63
CA LEU A 147 12.79 0.56 12.60
C LEU A 147 14.31 0.48 12.78
N ALA A 148 14.97 1.60 13.11
CA ALA A 148 16.42 1.63 13.36
C ALA A 148 16.86 0.81 14.59
N ALA A 149 15.94 0.48 15.49
CA ALA A 149 16.21 -0.38 16.65
C ALA A 149 16.05 -1.87 16.35
N LEU A 150 15.45 -2.24 15.21
CA LEU A 150 15.31 -3.63 14.78
C LEU A 150 16.62 -4.13 14.14
N PRO A 151 16.86 -5.45 14.13
CA PRO A 151 17.92 -6.03 13.32
C PRO A 151 17.78 -5.61 11.84
N PRO A 152 18.91 -5.42 11.11
CA PRO A 152 18.84 -5.13 9.69
C PRO A 152 18.19 -6.29 8.95
N VAL A 153 17.34 -5.96 7.98
CA VAL A 153 16.73 -6.90 7.04
C VAL A 153 17.74 -7.18 5.93
N SER A 154 17.77 -8.42 5.41
CA SER A 154 18.63 -8.74 4.27
C SER A 154 18.17 -8.02 3.00
N GLU A 155 19.07 -7.83 2.03
CA GLU A 155 18.70 -7.22 0.73
C GLU A 155 17.58 -8.02 0.03
N ASP A 156 17.62 -9.36 0.14
CA ASP A 156 16.63 -10.27 -0.44
C ASP A 156 15.24 -10.12 0.20
N GLU A 157 15.17 -9.75 1.47
CA GLU A 157 13.93 -9.58 2.23
C GLU A 157 13.40 -8.14 2.17
N TYR A 158 14.26 -7.15 1.94
CA TYR A 158 13.93 -5.72 1.96
C TYR A 158 12.83 -5.36 0.94
N TRP A 159 12.85 -6.04 -0.21
CA TRP A 159 11.93 -5.78 -1.32
C TRP A 159 10.64 -6.61 -1.29
N LEU A 160 10.49 -7.53 -0.33
CA LEU A 160 9.33 -8.42 -0.27
C LEU A 160 8.10 -7.68 0.20
N LEU A 161 6.96 -7.94 -0.45
CA LEU A 161 5.65 -7.45 -0.04
C LEU A 161 5.26 -7.98 1.34
N ALA A 162 5.65 -9.22 1.69
CA ALA A 162 5.47 -9.73 3.05
C ALA A 162 6.19 -8.86 4.09
N THR A 163 7.44 -8.46 3.84
CA THR A 163 8.18 -7.54 4.71
C THR A 163 7.55 -6.16 4.76
N ARG A 164 7.10 -5.63 3.60
CA ARG A 164 6.40 -4.34 3.53
C ARG A 164 5.11 -4.37 4.35
N PHE A 165 4.37 -5.48 4.33
CA PHE A 165 3.17 -5.67 5.13
C PHE A 165 3.48 -5.53 6.64
N GLU A 166 4.51 -6.22 7.13
CA GLU A 166 4.92 -6.11 8.55
C GLU A 166 5.30 -4.66 8.91
N VAL A 167 5.98 -3.94 8.02
CA VAL A 167 6.32 -2.53 8.23
C VAL A 167 5.07 -1.65 8.32
N LEU A 168 4.06 -1.92 7.49
CA LEU A 168 2.78 -1.19 7.54
C LEU A 168 2.04 -1.45 8.86
N GLU A 169 2.04 -2.69 9.37
CA GLU A 169 1.50 -3.00 10.70
C GLU A 169 2.25 -2.24 11.79
N MET A 170 3.58 -2.22 11.75
CA MET A 170 4.39 -1.46 12.70
C MET A 170 4.12 0.04 12.65
N ALA A 171 3.93 0.60 11.44
CA ALA A 171 3.59 1.99 11.22
C ALA A 171 2.21 2.34 11.82
N ALA A 172 1.19 1.53 11.52
CA ALA A 172 -0.15 1.72 12.05
C ALA A 172 -0.19 1.60 13.58
N ASP A 173 0.52 0.62 14.14
CA ASP A 173 0.64 0.45 15.58
C ASP A 173 1.36 1.62 16.26
N GLN A 174 2.40 2.16 15.62
CA GLN A 174 3.13 3.31 16.14
C GLN A 174 2.22 4.55 16.19
N ALA A 175 1.55 4.87 15.09
CA ALA A 175 0.62 6.01 15.02
C ALA A 175 -0.54 5.86 16.03
N ARG A 176 -1.09 4.65 16.18
CA ARG A 176 -2.14 4.37 17.17
C ARG A 176 -1.67 4.63 18.61
N GLN A 177 -0.43 4.25 18.93
CA GLN A 177 0.14 4.51 20.25
C GLN A 177 0.31 6.01 20.52
N GLU A 178 0.72 6.80 19.53
CA GLU A 178 0.83 8.26 19.69
C GLU A 178 -0.55 8.91 19.87
N LEU A 179 -1.57 8.50 19.09
CA LEU A 179 -2.96 8.95 19.30
C LEU A 179 -3.45 8.63 20.72
N GLN A 180 -3.17 7.43 21.22
CA GLN A 180 -3.53 7.05 22.59
C GLN A 180 -2.82 7.92 23.64
N ARG A 181 -1.51 8.18 23.49
CA ARG A 181 -0.77 9.07 24.41
C ARG A 181 -1.29 10.51 24.37
N ALA A 182 -1.75 10.97 23.21
CA ALA A 182 -2.38 12.27 23.02
C ALA A 182 -3.84 12.33 23.50
N GLY A 183 -4.45 11.20 23.90
CA GLY A 183 -5.86 11.13 24.28
C GLY A 183 -6.84 11.28 23.12
N LEU A 184 -6.40 10.94 21.90
CA LEU A 184 -7.12 11.08 20.63
C LEU A 184 -7.64 9.74 20.08
N GLU A 185 -7.92 8.77 20.94
CA GLU A 185 -8.34 7.38 20.59
C GLU A 185 -9.65 7.28 19.76
N LYS A 186 -10.37 8.39 19.54
CA LYS A 186 -11.64 8.43 18.81
C LYS A 186 -11.55 9.25 17.52
N VAL A 187 -10.34 9.58 17.07
CA VAL A 187 -10.14 10.21 15.77
C VAL A 187 -10.39 9.18 14.68
N SER A 188 -11.04 9.60 13.61
CA SER A 188 -11.20 8.83 12.39
C SER A 188 -10.88 9.74 11.21
N TYR A 189 -10.18 9.19 10.22
CA TYR A 189 -9.73 9.86 9.02
C TYR A 189 -10.58 9.39 7.83
N GLY A 190 -11.12 10.34 7.07
CA GLY A 190 -11.89 10.08 5.86
C GLY A 190 -11.19 10.62 4.61
N PRO A 191 -11.83 10.51 3.44
CA PRO A 191 -11.25 10.94 2.16
C PRO A 191 -10.71 12.39 2.17
N ALA A 192 -11.44 13.31 2.81
CA ALA A 192 -11.06 14.72 2.91
C ALA A 192 -9.73 14.96 3.65
N ASP A 193 -9.37 14.08 4.60
CA ASP A 193 -8.11 14.20 5.36
C ASP A 193 -6.89 13.86 4.49
N TYR A 194 -7.10 13.11 3.40
CA TYR A 194 -6.06 12.69 2.45
C TYR A 194 -6.10 13.48 1.13
N GLU A 195 -6.94 14.51 1.01
CA GLU A 195 -6.89 15.39 -0.14
C GLU A 195 -5.65 16.28 -0.09
N PRO A 196 -4.88 16.40 -1.20
CA PRO A 196 -3.77 17.33 -1.24
C PRO A 196 -4.30 18.75 -1.04
N ALA A 197 -3.59 19.55 -0.24
CA ALA A 197 -3.95 20.95 -0.03
C ALA A 197 -4.15 21.66 -1.40
N PRO A 198 -5.22 22.47 -1.56
CA PRO A 198 -5.50 23.13 -2.82
C PRO A 198 -4.27 23.94 -3.25
N ARG A 199 -3.78 23.70 -4.47
CA ARG A 199 -2.64 24.45 -5.00
C ARG A 199 -2.99 25.94 -4.98
N PRO A 200 -2.14 26.82 -4.44
CA PRO A 200 -2.40 28.26 -4.50
C PRO A 200 -2.52 28.68 -5.97
N MET A 201 -3.59 29.40 -6.30
CA MET A 201 -3.81 29.91 -7.66
C MET A 201 -2.60 30.76 -8.07
N GLY A 202 -1.84 30.32 -9.07
CA GLY A 202 -0.76 31.14 -9.65
C GLY A 202 0.53 30.43 -10.07
N GLN A 203 0.61 29.10 -10.08
CA GLN A 203 1.75 28.40 -10.68
C GLN A 203 1.25 27.41 -11.73
N ALA A 204 1.39 27.82 -12.99
CA ALA A 204 1.26 27.03 -14.21
C ALA A 204 2.65 26.92 -14.86
#